data_AF-A0A7I8W3W3-F1
#
_entry.id   AF-A0A7I8W3W3-F1
#
_cell.length_a   1.000
_cell.length_b   1.000
_cell.length_c   1.000
_cell.angle_alpha   90.00
_cell.angle_beta   90.00
_cell.angle_gamma   90.00
#
_symmetry.space_group_name_H-M   'P 1'
#
loop_
_entity.id
_entity.type
_entity.pdbx_description
1 polymer ?
#
loop_
_entity_poly.entity_id
_entity_poly.type
_entity_poly.pdbx_seq_one_letter_code
_entity_poly.pdbx_strand_id
1 'polypeptide(L)'
;MLAITFFALIVSASAFRELNGPIVSKFWDMMNKDPNGDVSDDQITEFFKRYERQEPSQYELEVDEQDFTSGTNNWMNDFEVNDEVTRAYFRVLSLDAATELLITERDTNIIAAWCDEEGRGLVNEAEWKTNFPGLLRAISWGVMFVRYDANKDEKIDRDEFNTIFRAWDSNGDGSVTLDEFTTFWTTGSYGSQTEAEKVHGALDFNSDGVINQDDVDTLYSLIDSNSDNLLEFDEWTTVK
;
A
#
# COMPACT_ATOMS: atom_id res chain seq x y z
N MET A 1 -13.92 -6.83 8.95
CA MET A 1 -13.47 -6.41 10.29
C MET A 1 -12.34 -7.27 10.91
N LEU A 2 -11.76 -8.28 10.23
CA LEU A 2 -10.66 -9.09 10.80
C LEU A 2 -9.30 -8.89 10.10
N ALA A 3 -9.25 -8.73 8.78
CA ALA A 3 -7.98 -8.55 8.03
C ALA A 3 -7.25 -7.23 8.38
N ILE A 4 -8.00 -6.14 8.61
CA ILE A 4 -7.48 -4.85 9.14
C ILE A 4 -6.50 -5.08 10.28
N THR A 5 -6.96 -5.85 11.26
CA THR A 5 -6.37 -5.91 12.58
C THR A 5 -5.12 -6.75 12.51
N PHE A 6 -5.02 -7.67 11.56
CA PHE A 6 -3.84 -8.49 11.40
C PHE A 6 -2.69 -7.65 10.82
N PHE A 7 -2.75 -7.23 9.56
CA PHE A 7 -1.59 -6.59 8.92
C PHE A 7 -1.27 -5.19 9.42
N ALA A 8 -2.28 -4.40 9.84
CA ALA A 8 -2.04 -3.07 10.40
C ALA A 8 -1.48 -3.09 11.85
N LEU A 9 -1.64 -4.19 12.60
CA LEU A 9 -1.02 -4.38 13.93
C LEU A 9 0.39 -4.98 13.83
N ILE A 10 0.65 -5.80 12.81
CA ILE A 10 1.91 -6.51 12.62
C ILE A 10 3.07 -5.53 12.41
N VAL A 11 2.86 -4.52 11.58
CA VAL A 11 3.89 -3.51 11.34
C VAL A 11 3.69 -2.35 12.31
N SER A 12 4.59 -2.23 13.31
CA SER A 12 4.53 -1.09 14.23
C SER A 12 4.64 0.23 13.47
N ALA A 13 3.88 1.24 13.89
CA ALA A 13 3.88 2.56 13.27
C ALA A 13 5.29 3.17 13.11
N SER A 14 6.23 2.81 13.99
CA SER A 14 7.62 3.25 13.94
C SER A 14 8.44 2.61 12.82
N ALA A 15 8.28 1.32 12.55
CA ALA A 15 9.06 0.62 11.52
C ALA A 15 8.58 1.00 10.12
N PHE A 16 7.26 1.18 9.97
CA PHE A 16 6.65 1.70 8.75
C PHE A 16 7.12 3.13 8.39
N ARG A 17 7.29 3.99 9.40
CA ARG A 17 7.77 5.37 9.22
C ARG A 17 9.21 5.45 8.70
N GLU A 18 10.05 4.43 8.92
CA GLU A 18 11.43 4.46 8.44
C GLU A 18 11.52 4.23 6.93
N LEU A 19 10.68 3.36 6.36
CA LEU A 19 10.66 3.08 4.91
C LEU A 19 9.95 4.18 4.11
N ASN A 20 8.74 4.55 4.55
CA ASN A 20 7.90 5.48 3.81
C ASN A 20 8.09 6.93 4.24
N GLY A 21 8.88 7.19 5.30
CA GLY A 21 9.19 8.54 5.77
C GLY A 21 9.75 9.47 4.69
N PRO A 22 10.72 9.04 3.85
CA PRO A 22 11.19 9.84 2.72
C PRO A 22 10.09 10.15 1.70
N ILE A 23 9.27 9.15 1.34
CA ILE A 23 8.15 9.33 0.40
C ILE A 23 7.11 10.29 0.98
N VAL A 24 6.66 10.06 2.22
CA VAL A 24 5.71 10.89 2.97
C VAL A 24 6.22 12.34 3.08
N SER A 25 7.51 12.53 3.32
CA SER A 25 8.11 13.86 3.35
C SER A 25 8.15 14.49 1.96
N LYS A 26 8.46 13.72 0.92
CA LYS A 26 8.47 14.20 -0.48
C LYS A 26 7.09 14.64 -0.94
N PHE A 27 6.03 13.90 -0.60
CA PHE A 27 4.65 14.33 -0.79
C PHE A 27 4.42 15.71 -0.18
N TRP A 28 4.74 15.83 1.11
CA TRP A 28 4.57 17.08 1.84
C TRP A 28 5.32 18.22 1.15
N ASP A 29 6.61 18.03 0.85
CA ASP A 29 7.48 19.04 0.26
C ASP A 29 7.00 19.50 -1.12
N MET A 30 6.37 18.61 -1.89
CA MET A 30 5.88 18.89 -3.24
C MET A 30 4.50 19.54 -3.29
N MET A 31 3.67 19.40 -2.24
CA MET A 31 2.38 20.09 -2.18
C MET A 31 2.55 21.60 -2.00
N ASN A 32 1.68 22.39 -2.62
CA ASN A 32 1.66 23.84 -2.41
C ASN A 32 1.06 24.13 -1.03
N LYS A 33 1.73 24.98 -0.24
CA LYS A 33 1.25 25.40 1.10
C LYS A 33 0.74 26.83 1.06
N ASP A 34 -0.16 27.15 1.97
CA ASP A 34 -0.56 28.51 2.28
C ASP A 34 0.57 29.29 3.01
N PRO A 35 0.40 30.60 3.29
CA PRO A 35 1.41 31.38 4.02
C PRO A 35 1.71 30.93 5.45
N ASN A 36 0.84 30.12 6.07
CA ASN A 36 1.04 29.55 7.41
C ASN A 36 1.77 28.19 7.35
N GLY A 37 1.95 27.63 6.15
CA GLY A 37 2.55 26.32 5.94
C GLY A 37 1.55 25.17 5.98
N ASP A 38 0.25 25.46 5.91
CA ASP A 38 -0.83 24.48 5.87
C ASP A 38 -1.20 24.12 4.41
N VAL A 39 -1.84 22.96 4.24
CA VAL A 39 -2.36 22.47 2.96
C VAL A 39 -3.88 22.23 3.10
N SER A 40 -4.70 22.82 2.24
CA SER A 40 -6.14 22.56 2.17
C SER A 40 -6.48 21.36 1.27
N ASP A 41 -7.71 20.88 1.36
CA ASP A 41 -8.26 19.81 0.51
C ASP A 41 -8.10 20.14 -0.99
N ASP A 42 -8.35 21.40 -1.38
CA ASP A 42 -8.12 21.90 -2.74
C ASP A 42 -6.66 21.77 -3.18
N GLN A 43 -5.71 22.03 -2.28
CA GLN A 43 -4.27 21.96 -2.57
C GLN A 43 -3.78 20.51 -2.65
N ILE A 44 -4.35 19.59 -1.85
CA ILE A 44 -4.12 18.15 -1.99
C ILE A 44 -4.66 17.67 -3.33
N THR A 45 -5.86 18.11 -3.70
CA THR A 45 -6.49 17.72 -4.96
C THR A 45 -5.71 18.25 -6.16
N GLU A 46 -5.29 19.53 -6.14
CA GLU A 46 -4.44 20.12 -7.17
C GLU A 46 -3.09 19.42 -7.29
N PHE A 47 -2.55 18.88 -6.20
CA PHE A 47 -1.35 18.07 -6.25
C PHE A 47 -1.56 16.79 -7.07
N PHE A 48 -2.67 16.06 -6.91
CA PHE A 48 -2.92 14.85 -7.68
C PHE A 48 -3.19 15.14 -9.17
N LYS A 49 -3.89 16.25 -9.49
CA LYS A 49 -4.13 16.71 -10.87
C LYS A 49 -2.86 16.85 -11.71
N ARG A 50 -1.71 17.09 -11.10
CA ARG A 50 -0.44 17.24 -11.84
C ARG A 50 -0.05 15.98 -12.63
N TYR A 51 -0.61 14.83 -12.26
CA TYR A 51 -0.41 13.53 -12.91
C TYR A 51 -1.41 13.26 -14.03
N GLU A 52 -2.48 14.06 -14.16
CA GLU A 52 -3.47 13.93 -15.23
C GLU A 52 -2.89 14.34 -16.59
N ARG A 53 -3.22 13.61 -17.67
CA ARG A 53 -2.98 14.10 -19.04
C ARG A 53 -3.74 15.39 -19.30
N GLN A 54 -3.09 16.35 -19.95
CA GLN A 54 -3.73 17.61 -20.38
C GLN A 54 -4.75 17.46 -21.53
N GLU A 55 -5.31 16.27 -21.75
CA GLU A 55 -6.50 16.13 -22.58
C GLU A 55 -7.73 16.35 -21.69
N PRO A 56 -8.78 17.03 -22.19
CA PRO A 56 -9.96 17.30 -21.36
C PRO A 56 -10.66 15.99 -21.01
N SER A 57 -10.31 15.42 -19.85
CA SER A 57 -11.20 14.51 -19.14
C SER A 57 -12.45 15.31 -18.79
N GLN A 58 -13.61 14.65 -18.73
CA GLN A 58 -14.85 15.31 -18.33
C GLN A 58 -14.92 15.56 -16.81
N TYR A 59 -13.87 15.17 -16.07
CA TYR A 59 -13.79 15.20 -14.61
C TYR A 59 -12.39 15.66 -14.20
N GLU A 60 -12.24 16.96 -13.93
CA GLU A 60 -10.95 17.64 -13.71
C GLU A 60 -10.09 17.05 -12.58
N LEU A 61 -10.56 16.06 -11.82
CA LEU A 61 -9.94 15.55 -10.59
C LEU A 61 -9.72 14.03 -10.64
N GLU A 62 -9.84 13.41 -11.81
CA GLU A 62 -9.65 11.96 -12.01
C GLU A 62 -8.26 11.67 -12.58
N VAL A 63 -7.43 10.95 -11.82
CA VAL A 63 -6.15 10.42 -12.29
C VAL A 63 -6.29 8.93 -12.51
N ASP A 64 -5.99 8.44 -13.72
CA ASP A 64 -5.96 7.00 -14.00
C ASP A 64 -4.60 6.36 -13.73
N GLU A 65 -4.56 5.03 -13.64
CA GLU A 65 -3.33 4.29 -13.33
C GLU A 65 -2.21 4.55 -14.37
N GLN A 66 -2.55 4.74 -15.65
CA GLN A 66 -1.57 4.98 -16.70
C GLN A 66 -0.95 6.37 -16.59
N ASP A 67 -1.74 7.36 -16.22
CA ASP A 67 -1.33 8.75 -15.97
C ASP A 67 -0.50 8.87 -14.69
N PHE A 68 -0.86 8.09 -13.68
CA PHE A 68 -0.09 7.99 -12.45
C PHE A 68 1.29 7.32 -12.67
N THR A 69 1.32 6.25 -13.48
CA THR A 69 2.53 5.46 -13.74
C THR A 69 3.40 6.03 -14.87
N SER A 70 2.86 6.75 -15.84
CA SER A 70 3.59 7.16 -17.05
C SER A 70 3.27 8.59 -17.49
N GLY A 71 3.96 9.09 -18.53
CA GLY A 71 3.75 10.46 -19.03
C GLY A 71 4.84 11.46 -18.60
N THR A 72 4.60 12.75 -18.85
CA THR A 72 5.61 13.81 -18.69
C THR A 72 5.84 14.19 -17.22
N ASN A 73 4.76 14.24 -16.44
CA ASN A 73 4.80 14.33 -14.98
C ASN A 73 4.24 13.01 -14.47
N ASN A 74 5.10 12.12 -13.97
CA ASN A 74 4.65 10.81 -13.49
C ASN A 74 5.26 10.51 -12.13
N TRP A 75 4.55 9.67 -11.38
CA TRP A 75 4.87 9.36 -10.00
C TRP A 75 6.23 8.69 -9.84
N MET A 76 6.58 7.78 -10.75
CA MET A 76 7.85 7.05 -10.70
C MET A 76 9.05 8.00 -10.65
N ASN A 77 9.04 9.04 -11.48
CA ASN A 77 10.11 10.03 -11.52
C ASN A 77 10.09 10.94 -10.29
N ASP A 78 8.90 11.38 -9.89
CA ASP A 78 8.72 12.29 -8.76
C ASP A 78 9.08 11.63 -7.43
N PHE A 79 8.87 10.32 -7.27
CA PHE A 79 9.11 9.59 -6.03
C PHE A 79 10.28 8.61 -6.10
N GLU A 80 10.93 8.48 -7.25
CA GLU A 80 12.09 7.60 -7.48
C GLU A 80 11.77 6.13 -7.14
N VAL A 81 10.57 5.70 -7.52
CA VAL A 81 10.05 4.34 -7.33
C VAL A 81 9.79 3.68 -8.67
N ASN A 82 9.73 2.35 -8.70
CA ASN A 82 9.46 1.59 -9.92
C ASN A 82 7.94 1.47 -10.19
N ASP A 83 7.59 0.87 -11.34
CA ASP A 83 6.19 0.79 -11.82
C ASP A 83 5.29 -0.02 -10.88
N GLU A 84 5.74 -1.19 -10.44
CA GLU A 84 5.01 -2.05 -9.51
C GLU A 84 4.72 -1.38 -8.15
N VAL A 85 5.70 -0.64 -7.59
CA VAL A 85 5.49 0.14 -6.36
C VAL A 85 4.53 1.30 -6.60
N THR A 86 4.66 1.96 -7.75
CA THR A 86 3.76 3.05 -8.15
C THR A 86 2.31 2.58 -8.26
N ARG A 87 2.06 1.44 -8.91
CA ARG A 87 0.72 0.84 -9.02
C ARG A 87 0.14 0.47 -7.66
N ALA A 88 0.96 -0.06 -6.76
CA ALA A 88 0.53 -0.31 -5.38
C ALA A 88 0.10 0.99 -4.68
N TYR A 89 0.84 2.08 -4.88
CA TYR A 89 0.49 3.40 -4.32
C TYR A 89 -0.84 3.89 -4.88
N PHE A 90 -1.01 3.79 -6.19
CA PHE A 90 -2.25 4.17 -6.86
C PHE A 90 -3.46 3.43 -6.29
N ARG A 91 -3.37 2.10 -6.18
CA ARG A 91 -4.45 1.26 -5.65
C ARG A 91 -4.74 1.51 -4.17
N VAL A 92 -3.72 1.80 -3.34
CA VAL A 92 -3.92 2.15 -1.92
C VAL A 92 -4.56 3.53 -1.77
N LEU A 93 -4.26 4.47 -2.66
CA LEU A 93 -4.79 5.84 -2.61
C LEU A 93 -6.15 6.00 -3.32
N SER A 94 -6.50 5.08 -4.20
CA SER A 94 -7.85 4.95 -4.78
C SER A 94 -8.76 4.28 -3.75
N LEU A 95 -9.46 5.09 -2.95
CA LEU A 95 -10.26 4.64 -1.80
C LEU A 95 -11.72 4.34 -2.17
N ASP A 96 -12.13 4.57 -3.42
CA ASP A 96 -13.47 4.24 -3.89
C ASP A 96 -13.61 2.74 -4.21
N ALA A 97 -14.74 2.16 -3.80
CA ALA A 97 -15.09 0.76 -4.06
C ALA A 97 -15.84 0.58 -5.39
N ALA A 98 -16.20 1.68 -6.05
CA ALA A 98 -16.53 1.62 -7.47
C ALA A 98 -15.29 1.11 -8.20
N THR A 99 -15.43 0.14 -9.10
CA THR A 99 -14.36 -0.52 -9.85
C THR A 99 -13.57 0.41 -10.79
N GLU A 100 -13.64 1.72 -10.55
CA GLU A 100 -12.94 2.77 -11.25
C GLU A 100 -11.58 2.87 -10.55
N LEU A 101 -10.57 2.20 -11.12
CA LEU A 101 -9.16 2.36 -10.78
C LEU A 101 -8.72 3.79 -11.13
N LEU A 102 -9.24 4.76 -10.40
CA LEU A 102 -9.07 6.21 -10.54
C LEU A 102 -8.85 6.78 -9.14
N ILE A 103 -7.95 7.77 -9.03
CA ILE A 103 -7.93 8.66 -7.86
C ILE A 103 -8.85 9.84 -8.21
N THR A 104 -9.88 10.05 -7.41
CA THR A 104 -10.92 11.07 -7.61
C THR A 104 -10.83 12.17 -6.55
N GLU A 105 -11.60 13.25 -6.73
CA GLU A 105 -11.81 14.27 -5.68
C GLU A 105 -12.32 13.67 -4.36
N ARG A 106 -13.12 12.61 -4.44
CA ARG A 106 -13.66 11.94 -3.26
C ARG A 106 -12.52 11.30 -2.45
N ASP A 107 -11.56 10.68 -3.13
CA ASP A 107 -10.42 10.04 -2.50
C ASP A 107 -9.50 11.07 -1.84
N THR A 108 -9.22 12.18 -2.52
CA THR A 108 -8.39 13.26 -1.97
C THR A 108 -9.03 13.90 -0.74
N ASN A 109 -10.36 14.07 -0.73
CA ASN A 109 -11.11 14.53 0.43
C ASN A 109 -11.05 13.53 1.61
N ILE A 110 -11.11 12.22 1.34
CA ILE A 110 -10.93 11.20 2.39
C ILE A 110 -9.50 11.24 2.96
N ILE A 111 -8.49 11.37 2.10
CA ILE A 111 -7.09 11.51 2.53
C ILE A 111 -6.91 12.74 3.40
N ALA A 112 -7.45 13.89 2.98
CA ALA A 112 -7.38 15.14 3.72
C ALA A 112 -8.07 15.00 5.10
N ALA A 113 -9.29 14.47 5.13
CA ALA A 113 -10.03 14.22 6.37
C ALA A 113 -9.35 13.19 7.28
N TRP A 114 -8.65 12.19 6.74
CA TRP A 114 -7.87 11.23 7.52
C TRP A 114 -6.66 11.91 8.19
N CYS A 115 -6.05 12.88 7.52
CA CYS A 115 -4.90 13.59 8.04
C CYS A 115 -5.27 14.70 9.02
N ASP A 116 -6.35 15.44 8.77
CA ASP A 116 -6.85 16.54 9.60
C ASP A 116 -7.64 16.03 10.82
N GLU A 117 -6.92 15.59 11.86
CA GLU A 117 -7.51 15.10 13.11
C GLU A 117 -8.31 16.19 13.85
N GLU A 118 -7.97 17.46 13.63
CA GLU A 118 -8.62 18.60 14.27
C GLU A 118 -9.91 19.05 13.55
N GLY A 119 -10.13 18.60 12.31
CA GLY A 119 -11.32 18.89 11.51
C GLY A 119 -11.46 20.36 11.12
N ARG A 120 -10.33 21.04 10.88
CA ARG A 120 -10.27 22.45 10.51
C ARG A 120 -10.30 22.72 9.00
N GLY A 121 -10.28 21.68 8.17
CA GLY A 121 -10.19 21.74 6.71
C GLY A 121 -8.79 22.11 6.21
N LEU A 122 -7.77 21.91 7.04
CA LEU A 122 -6.37 22.19 6.73
C LEU A 122 -5.53 21.07 7.34
N VAL A 123 -4.45 20.69 6.67
CA VAL A 123 -3.47 19.72 7.16
C VAL A 123 -2.13 20.42 7.32
N ASN A 124 -1.51 20.28 8.49
CA ASN A 124 -0.15 20.77 8.75
C ASN A 124 0.86 19.63 8.61
N GLU A 125 2.15 19.96 8.64
CA GLU A 125 3.23 18.98 8.43
C GLU A 125 3.21 17.85 9.47
N ALA A 126 2.92 18.18 10.73
CA ALA A 126 2.92 17.22 11.82
C ALA A 126 1.77 16.22 11.66
N GLU A 127 0.58 16.69 11.29
CA GLU A 127 -0.59 15.87 11.00
C GLU A 127 -0.34 14.94 9.81
N TRP A 128 0.16 15.50 8.70
CA TRP A 128 0.51 14.71 7.52
C TRP A 128 1.49 13.59 7.88
N LYS A 129 2.62 13.92 8.52
CA LYS A 129 3.66 12.95 8.89
C LYS A 129 3.21 11.95 9.96
N THR A 130 2.17 12.26 10.72
CA THR A 130 1.63 11.37 11.76
C THR A 130 0.59 10.40 11.20
N ASN A 131 -0.34 10.92 10.38
CA ASN A 131 -1.57 10.24 10.01
C ASN A 131 -1.55 9.62 8.61
N PHE A 132 -0.94 10.31 7.62
CA PHE A 132 -0.84 9.78 6.24
C PHE A 132 -0.12 8.42 6.16
N PRO A 133 0.96 8.15 6.94
CA PRO A 133 1.55 6.81 6.96
C PRO A 133 0.58 5.71 7.37
N GLY A 134 -0.52 6.02 8.08
CA GLY A 134 -1.56 5.04 8.40
C GLY A 134 -2.22 4.46 7.14
N LEU A 135 -2.49 5.30 6.14
CA LEU A 135 -3.06 4.88 4.85
C LEU A 135 -2.08 4.03 4.05
N LEU A 136 -0.80 4.38 4.10
CA LEU A 136 0.23 3.69 3.32
C LEU A 136 0.65 2.32 3.89
N ARG A 137 0.17 1.91 5.08
CA ARG A 137 0.58 0.63 5.71
C ARG A 137 0.31 -0.59 4.83
N ALA A 138 -0.67 -0.50 3.95
CA ALA A 138 -1.02 -1.54 3.00
C ALA A 138 -0.03 -1.66 1.82
N ILE A 139 0.92 -0.73 1.65
CA ILE A 139 1.71 -0.64 0.42
C ILE A 139 2.54 -1.91 0.15
N SER A 140 3.17 -2.49 1.17
CA SER A 140 3.98 -3.70 1.03
C SER A 140 3.14 -4.88 0.54
N TRP A 141 1.91 -4.99 1.02
CA TRP A 141 0.92 -5.98 0.59
C TRP A 141 0.44 -5.68 -0.82
N GLY A 142 0.17 -4.42 -1.14
CA GLY A 142 -0.17 -3.98 -2.50
C GLY A 142 0.94 -4.27 -3.52
N VAL A 143 2.21 -4.14 -3.14
CA VAL A 143 3.34 -4.52 -4.01
C VAL A 143 3.38 -6.04 -4.22
N MET A 144 3.14 -6.84 -3.18
CA MET A 144 3.01 -8.30 -3.35
C MET A 144 1.83 -8.64 -4.26
N PHE A 145 0.68 -7.99 -4.06
CA PHE A 145 -0.47 -8.14 -4.94
C PHE A 145 -0.09 -7.92 -6.41
N VAL A 146 0.45 -6.74 -6.71
CA VAL A 146 0.80 -6.35 -8.08
C VAL A 146 1.84 -7.28 -8.72
N ARG A 147 2.76 -7.85 -7.93
CA ARG A 147 3.80 -8.75 -8.43
C ARG A 147 3.33 -10.17 -8.69
N TYR A 148 2.40 -10.66 -7.88
CA TYR A 148 1.98 -12.07 -7.92
C TYR A 148 0.62 -12.28 -8.59
N ASP A 149 -0.08 -11.22 -8.95
CA ASP A 149 -1.18 -11.22 -9.92
C ASP A 149 -0.59 -11.43 -11.33
N ALA A 150 -0.28 -12.67 -11.65
CA ALA A 150 0.47 -13.04 -12.84
C ALA A 150 -0.40 -12.93 -14.09
N ASN A 151 -1.69 -13.23 -13.95
CA ASN A 151 -2.66 -13.18 -15.04
C ASN A 151 -3.26 -11.77 -15.26
N LYS A 152 -3.08 -10.86 -14.29
CA LYS A 152 -3.57 -9.47 -14.28
C LYS A 152 -5.09 -9.36 -14.31
N ASP A 153 -5.78 -10.28 -13.63
CA ASP A 153 -7.23 -10.29 -13.49
C ASP A 153 -7.72 -9.61 -12.20
N GLU A 154 -6.78 -8.99 -11.46
CA GLU A 154 -7.03 -8.29 -10.20
C GLU A 154 -7.48 -9.22 -9.08
N LYS A 155 -7.09 -10.49 -9.16
CA LYS A 155 -7.32 -11.49 -8.13
C LYS A 155 -6.10 -12.38 -8.01
N ILE A 156 -5.83 -12.87 -6.80
CA ILE A 156 -4.85 -13.92 -6.58
C ILE A 156 -5.57 -15.23 -6.37
N ASP A 157 -5.38 -16.16 -7.29
CA ASP A 157 -5.83 -17.53 -7.11
C ASP A 157 -4.91 -18.32 -6.17
N ARG A 158 -5.30 -19.56 -5.85
CA ARG A 158 -4.52 -20.39 -4.93
C ARG A 158 -3.11 -20.72 -5.45
N ASP A 159 -2.93 -20.85 -6.77
CA ASP A 159 -1.64 -21.19 -7.37
C ASP A 159 -0.69 -19.97 -7.38
N GLU A 160 -1.23 -18.78 -7.64
CA GLU A 160 -0.51 -17.50 -7.49
C GLU A 160 -0.12 -17.27 -6.02
N PHE A 161 -1.02 -17.50 -5.07
CA PHE A 161 -0.70 -17.38 -3.65
C PHE A 161 0.39 -18.36 -3.19
N ASN A 162 0.32 -19.61 -3.65
CA ASN A 162 1.38 -20.60 -3.38
C ASN A 162 2.74 -20.17 -3.97
N THR A 163 2.74 -19.39 -5.04
CA THR A 163 3.97 -18.86 -5.66
C THR A 163 4.61 -17.78 -4.78
N ILE A 164 3.83 -17.03 -4.01
CA ILE A 164 4.32 -16.11 -2.99
C ILE A 164 5.09 -16.89 -1.92
N PHE A 165 4.50 -17.95 -1.37
CA PHE A 165 5.14 -18.76 -0.33
C PHE A 165 6.47 -19.38 -0.82
N ARG A 166 6.48 -19.92 -2.04
CA ARG A 166 7.71 -20.46 -2.65
C ARG A 166 8.80 -19.40 -2.86
N ALA A 167 8.43 -18.13 -2.99
CA ALA A 167 9.40 -17.05 -3.09
C ALA A 167 10.01 -16.69 -1.72
N TRP A 168 9.30 -16.99 -0.63
CA TRP A 168 9.82 -16.86 0.74
C TRP A 168 10.73 -18.04 1.10
N ASP A 169 10.36 -19.27 0.71
CA ASP A 169 11.11 -20.51 0.95
C ASP A 169 12.26 -20.68 -0.06
N SER A 170 13.37 -19.97 0.20
CA SER A 170 14.49 -19.89 -0.73
C SER A 170 15.20 -21.23 -0.99
N ASN A 171 15.17 -22.13 0.00
CA ASN A 171 15.90 -23.38 -0.03
C ASN A 171 15.00 -24.59 -0.41
N GLY A 172 13.68 -24.44 -0.33
CA GLY A 172 12.69 -25.42 -0.76
C GLY A 172 12.44 -26.55 0.24
N ASP A 173 12.71 -26.35 1.52
CA ASP A 173 12.48 -27.36 2.57
C ASP A 173 11.05 -27.34 3.14
N GLY A 174 10.21 -26.41 2.67
CA GLY A 174 8.82 -26.25 3.08
C GLY A 174 8.64 -25.43 4.36
N SER A 175 9.70 -24.79 4.87
CA SER A 175 9.68 -23.93 6.05
C SER A 175 10.44 -22.63 5.77
N VAL A 176 9.80 -21.49 6.00
CA VAL A 176 10.44 -20.19 5.82
C VAL A 176 11.03 -19.73 7.15
N THR A 177 12.35 -19.71 7.22
CA THR A 177 13.07 -19.14 8.36
C THR A 177 13.01 -17.60 8.34
N LEU A 178 13.28 -16.98 9.48
CA LEU A 178 13.34 -15.52 9.58
C LEU A 178 14.36 -14.90 8.60
N ASP A 179 15.51 -15.54 8.41
CA ASP A 179 16.56 -15.07 7.51
C ASP A 179 16.10 -15.08 6.05
N GLU A 180 15.38 -16.13 5.65
CA GLU A 180 14.82 -16.26 4.30
C GLU A 180 13.74 -15.21 4.05
N PHE A 181 12.81 -15.07 5.00
CA PHE A 181 11.76 -14.05 4.92
C PHE A 181 12.35 -12.63 4.88
N THR A 182 13.33 -12.33 5.73
CA THR A 182 14.00 -11.03 5.78
C THR A 182 14.75 -10.72 4.48
N THR A 183 15.43 -11.71 3.91
CA THR A 183 16.12 -11.57 2.63
C THR A 183 15.13 -11.28 1.52
N PHE A 184 14.05 -12.07 1.42
CA PHE A 184 12.97 -11.83 0.46
C PHE A 184 12.37 -10.42 0.62
N TRP A 185 12.03 -10.03 1.86
CA TRP A 185 11.35 -8.78 2.17
C TRP A 185 12.17 -7.55 1.76
N THR A 186 13.45 -7.56 2.12
CA THR A 186 14.36 -6.43 1.86
C THR A 186 14.79 -6.35 0.40
N THR A 187 15.13 -7.49 -0.23
CA THR A 187 15.53 -7.51 -1.65
C THR A 187 14.37 -7.18 -2.58
N GLY A 188 13.16 -7.56 -2.21
CA GLY A 188 11.93 -7.17 -2.91
C GLY A 188 11.51 -5.73 -2.65
N SER A 189 12.21 -4.94 -1.83
CA SER A 189 11.77 -3.57 -1.48
C SER A 189 10.35 -3.52 -0.88
N TYR A 190 9.92 -4.58 -0.20
CA TYR A 190 8.64 -4.61 0.52
C TYR A 190 8.74 -3.84 1.84
N GLY A 191 9.93 -3.75 2.40
CA GLY A 191 10.24 -2.87 3.51
C GLY A 191 11.56 -3.16 4.19
N SER A 192 11.72 -2.61 5.39
CA SER A 192 12.92 -2.74 6.20
C SER A 192 13.03 -4.12 6.85
N GLN A 193 14.24 -4.47 7.30
CA GLN A 193 14.50 -5.69 8.06
C GLN A 193 13.66 -5.77 9.35
N THR A 194 13.53 -4.66 10.09
CA THR A 194 12.73 -4.64 11.33
C THR A 194 11.23 -4.88 11.08
N GLU A 195 10.74 -4.54 9.89
CA GLU A 195 9.38 -4.90 9.49
C GLU A 195 9.30 -6.39 9.14
N ALA A 196 10.28 -6.90 8.40
CA ALA A 196 10.34 -8.31 8.06
C ALA A 196 10.32 -9.21 9.30
N GLU A 197 11.06 -8.86 10.35
CA GLU A 197 11.06 -9.59 11.64
C GLU A 197 9.68 -9.64 12.30
N LYS A 198 8.94 -8.53 12.26
CA LYS A 198 7.59 -8.46 12.84
C LYS A 198 6.57 -9.20 12.00
N VAL A 199 6.67 -9.06 10.67
CA VAL A 199 5.80 -9.77 9.74
C VAL A 199 6.02 -11.26 9.85
N HIS A 200 7.28 -11.71 9.85
CA HIS A 200 7.61 -13.12 10.05
C HIS A 200 7.01 -13.66 11.35
N GLY A 201 7.29 -13.01 12.49
CA GLY A 201 6.79 -13.46 13.78
C GLY A 201 5.26 -13.40 13.93
N ALA A 202 4.56 -12.68 13.07
CA ALA A 202 3.11 -12.67 13.05
C ALA A 202 2.50 -13.68 12.10
N LEU A 203 3.22 -14.02 11.02
CA LEU A 203 2.85 -15.09 10.10
C LEU A 203 3.15 -16.48 10.69
N ASP A 204 4.08 -16.57 11.64
CA ASP A 204 4.34 -17.76 12.45
C ASP A 204 3.24 -17.92 13.54
N PHE A 205 2.09 -18.47 13.14
CA PHE A 205 0.90 -18.54 14.00
C PHE A 205 1.09 -19.49 15.18
N ASN A 206 1.85 -20.57 14.98
CA ASN A 206 2.11 -21.55 16.03
C ASN A 206 3.34 -21.18 16.89
N SER A 207 4.10 -20.15 16.50
CA SER A 207 5.30 -19.63 17.17
C SER A 207 6.42 -20.68 17.28
N ASP A 208 6.60 -21.52 16.26
CA ASP A 208 7.65 -22.54 16.20
C ASP A 208 8.97 -22.03 15.59
N GLY A 209 8.99 -20.78 15.13
CA GLY A 209 10.14 -20.08 14.58
C GLY A 209 10.26 -20.16 13.06
N VAL A 210 9.33 -20.83 12.37
CA VAL A 210 9.26 -20.88 10.91
C VAL A 210 7.84 -20.64 10.42
N ILE A 211 7.68 -20.15 9.19
CA ILE A 211 6.37 -20.13 8.53
C ILE A 211 6.29 -21.38 7.66
N ASN A 212 5.33 -22.26 7.93
CA ASN A 212 5.12 -23.48 7.17
C ASN A 212 3.74 -23.47 6.46
N GLN A 213 3.37 -24.58 5.82
CA GLN A 213 2.12 -24.66 5.05
C GLN A 213 0.87 -24.45 5.91
N ASP A 214 0.84 -24.88 7.18
CA ASP A 214 -0.31 -24.69 8.05
C ASP A 214 -0.52 -23.20 8.37
N ASP A 215 0.57 -22.45 8.54
CA ASP A 215 0.54 -20.99 8.73
C ASP A 215 0.03 -20.28 7.48
N VAL A 216 0.49 -20.70 6.31
CA VAL A 216 0.08 -20.16 5.00
C VAL A 216 -1.39 -20.43 4.72
N ASP A 217 -1.88 -21.63 5.06
CA ASP A 217 -3.29 -21.99 4.90
C ASP A 217 -4.18 -21.18 5.83
N THR A 218 -3.71 -20.93 7.05
CA THR A 218 -4.35 -20.04 8.01
C THR A 218 -4.39 -18.61 7.48
N LEU A 219 -3.28 -18.10 6.96
CA LEU A 219 -3.17 -16.78 6.35
C LEU A 219 -4.16 -16.62 5.18
N TYR A 220 -4.17 -17.56 4.24
CA TYR A 220 -5.07 -17.53 3.09
C TYR A 220 -6.53 -17.44 3.53
N SER A 221 -6.93 -18.28 4.49
CA SER A 221 -8.30 -18.32 5.00
C SER A 221 -8.69 -17.05 5.77
N LEU A 222 -7.72 -16.33 6.33
CA LEU A 222 -7.96 -15.04 6.99
C LEU A 222 -8.14 -13.89 5.98
N ILE A 223 -7.48 -13.98 4.83
CA ILE A 223 -7.57 -12.99 3.76
C ILE A 223 -8.84 -13.23 2.93
N ASP A 224 -9.11 -14.48 2.53
CA ASP A 224 -10.29 -14.92 1.76
C ASP A 224 -11.58 -14.82 2.59
N SER A 225 -11.98 -13.58 2.85
CA SER A 225 -13.02 -13.24 3.80
C SER A 225 -14.41 -13.62 3.29
N ASN A 226 -14.58 -13.61 1.97
CA ASN A 226 -15.81 -13.98 1.29
C ASN A 226 -15.88 -15.49 0.95
N SER A 227 -14.77 -16.21 1.13
CA SER A 227 -14.61 -17.65 0.90
C SER A 227 -14.89 -18.09 -0.54
N ASP A 228 -14.53 -17.27 -1.52
CA ASP A 228 -14.66 -17.57 -2.94
C ASP A 228 -13.37 -18.16 -3.55
N ASN A 229 -12.29 -18.25 -2.78
CA ASN A 229 -10.95 -18.72 -3.16
C ASN A 229 -10.23 -17.80 -4.16
N LEU A 230 -10.56 -16.51 -4.17
CA LEU A 230 -9.87 -15.49 -4.95
C LEU A 230 -9.55 -14.32 -4.02
N LEU A 231 -8.26 -14.07 -3.77
CA LEU A 231 -7.89 -12.95 -2.91
C LEU A 231 -7.90 -11.67 -3.74
N GLU A 232 -8.83 -10.79 -3.44
CA GLU A 232 -8.93 -9.48 -4.09
C GLU A 232 -8.05 -8.44 -3.39
N PHE A 233 -7.72 -7.36 -4.10
CA PHE A 233 -6.83 -6.34 -3.55
C PHE A 233 -7.35 -5.80 -2.22
N ASP A 234 -8.67 -5.60 -2.12
CA ASP A 234 -9.30 -5.07 -0.93
C ASP A 234 -9.33 -6.10 0.22
N GLU A 235 -9.47 -7.38 -0.05
CA GLU A 235 -9.36 -8.43 0.96
C GLU A 235 -7.95 -8.51 1.56
N TRP A 236 -6.94 -8.25 0.74
CA TRP A 236 -5.54 -8.32 1.14
C TRP A 236 -5.01 -7.04 1.80
N THR A 237 -5.59 -5.89 1.47
CA THR A 237 -5.10 -4.57 1.89
C THR A 237 -6.04 -3.79 2.82
N THR A 238 -7.33 -4.08 2.85
CA THR A 238 -8.31 -3.13 3.41
C THR A 238 -8.55 -3.27 4.91
N VAL A 239 -8.60 -2.07 5.48
CA VAL A 239 -9.24 -1.68 6.72
C VAL A 239 -10.79 -1.63 6.52
N LYS A 240 -11.52 -2.76 6.47
CA LYS A 240 -13.02 -2.76 6.53
C LYS A 240 -13.61 -3.03 7.91
#